data_AF-A0A0L0C809-F1
#
_entry.id   AF-A0A0L0C809-F1
#
_cell.length_a   1.000
_cell.length_b   1.000
_cell.length_c   1.000
_cell.angle_alpha   90.00
_cell.angle_beta   90.00
_cell.angle_gamma   90.00
#
_symmetry.space_group_name_H-M   'P 1'
#
loop_
_entity.id
_entity.type
_entity.pdbx_description
1 polymer ?
#
loop_
_entity_poly.entity_id
_entity_poly.type
_entity_poly.pdbx_seq_one_letter_code
_entity_poly.pdbx_strand_id
1 'polypeptide(L)'
;MRGSASSSSSSSEEQKEDDEIYEDDEGSVKDLSQESEILLPKDMLDLEEDVKKPAAIEDTLETFLELEIETEVVQAEEIDWEALAREEEALRIQQNTQNFLNELINKAVEMAEYVSPERILKLNLDKRKLLMELAARYSNYLTEKSCCEFLNRQIVQHFRRKKTFRPITEDNQKTVQQDKQKLYFAKKRLDEILAREVKLLSSSTNVQTELREQYDTLKKKLEEQIQIFEGKVRKYLIRESWPKLNGIIEQLLLKMGKYRKEVSEVRFTLFLKQHTQARLTQLLTKLEDLGNGLNMKDFSHLQAENQALDKKIEERNAELNKLHLRCHKDLHTLAHYKEKQQMLCTNITIQTSVLDALLENKHMLREHLYALKLQRNRISSQIKKLSSQGGLLDKPALMFDYDHTVDRCREQREIVNRLRQTMHLIQRKIDEIVKHCSHDILFN
;
A
#
# COMPACT_ATOMS: atom_id res chain seq x y z
N MET A 1 1.16 -42.55 -23.85
CA MET A 1 1.24 -41.08 -23.88
C MET A 1 -0.03 -40.54 -24.50
N ARG A 2 -0.96 -40.06 -23.66
CA ARG A 2 -2.20 -39.40 -24.06
C ARG A 2 -2.48 -38.31 -23.03
N GLY A 3 -2.81 -37.11 -23.49
CA GLY A 3 -3.27 -36.01 -22.66
C GLY A 3 -2.80 -34.66 -23.15
N SER A 4 -3.51 -34.11 -24.14
CA SER A 4 -3.49 -32.68 -24.47
C SER A 4 -4.91 -32.23 -24.81
N ALA A 5 -5.16 -30.95 -24.50
CA ALA A 5 -6.24 -30.07 -24.94
C ALA A 5 -7.47 -29.92 -24.03
N SER A 6 -7.42 -28.78 -23.34
CA SER A 6 -8.49 -27.88 -22.92
C SER A 6 -9.51 -27.52 -24.01
N SER A 7 -10.78 -27.34 -23.63
CA SER A 7 -11.62 -26.20 -24.05
C SER A 7 -12.98 -26.16 -23.33
N SER A 8 -13.44 -24.94 -23.12
CA SER A 8 -14.65 -24.39 -22.49
C SER A 8 -16.00 -24.69 -23.16
N SER A 9 -17.10 -24.67 -22.38
CA SER A 9 -18.48 -24.25 -22.74
C SER A 9 -19.35 -24.32 -21.47
N SER A 10 -19.83 -23.22 -20.89
CA SER A 10 -21.18 -22.62 -21.08
C SER A 10 -22.32 -23.63 -21.24
N SER A 11 -23.22 -23.69 -20.24
CA SER A 11 -24.66 -23.81 -20.45
C SER A 11 -25.43 -23.52 -19.15
N SER A 12 -26.52 -22.79 -19.32
CA SER A 12 -27.52 -22.31 -18.36
C SER A 12 -28.46 -23.42 -17.90
N GLU A 13 -28.90 -23.35 -16.64
CA GLU A 13 -30.11 -24.03 -16.14
C GLU A 13 -30.78 -23.12 -15.08
N GLU A 14 -32.00 -22.67 -15.41
CA GLU A 14 -32.97 -22.01 -14.53
C GLU A 14 -33.94 -23.05 -13.97
N GLN A 15 -34.27 -22.92 -12.68
CA GLN A 15 -35.48 -23.37 -11.94
C GLN A 15 -35.11 -23.26 -10.43
N LYS A 16 -35.92 -22.84 -9.46
CA LYS A 16 -37.23 -22.18 -9.31
C LYS A 16 -37.45 -22.10 -7.77
N GLU A 17 -38.45 -21.34 -7.34
CA GLU A 17 -39.03 -21.24 -5.97
C GLU A 17 -38.30 -20.34 -4.96
N ASP A 18 -38.97 -19.55 -4.12
CA ASP A 18 -40.24 -18.79 -4.09
C ASP A 18 -40.29 -18.13 -2.68
N ASP A 19 -41.20 -17.15 -2.54
CA ASP A 19 -41.75 -16.54 -1.31
C ASP A 19 -40.92 -15.46 -0.60
N GLU A 20 -41.16 -14.18 -0.87
CA GLU A 20 -42.29 -13.32 -0.43
C GLU A 20 -42.20 -12.89 1.05
N ILE A 21 -41.81 -11.62 1.22
CA ILE A 21 -41.85 -10.84 2.45
C ILE A 21 -43.06 -9.92 2.32
N TYR A 22 -43.99 -9.98 3.28
CA TYR A 22 -44.97 -8.93 3.54
C TYR A 22 -44.77 -8.40 4.97
N GLU A 23 -44.57 -7.09 5.06
CA GLU A 23 -44.70 -6.27 6.27
C GLU A 23 -46.11 -5.65 6.33
N ASP A 24 -46.42 -5.12 7.53
CA ASP A 24 -47.57 -4.32 7.99
C ASP A 24 -48.86 -5.12 8.32
N ASP A 25 -49.63 -4.85 9.39
CA ASP A 25 -49.75 -3.67 10.25
C ASP A 25 -50.49 -3.99 11.57
N GLU A 26 -50.33 -3.08 12.54
CA GLU A 26 -51.06 -2.74 13.78
C GLU A 26 -52.28 -3.53 14.33
N GLY A 27 -52.39 -3.55 15.69
CA GLY A 27 -53.71 -3.47 16.34
C GLY A 27 -53.91 -4.11 17.73
N SER A 28 -53.43 -3.45 18.78
CA SER A 28 -53.96 -3.29 20.17
C SER A 28 -55.18 -4.10 20.71
N VAL A 29 -55.04 -4.64 21.94
CA VAL A 29 -55.87 -4.47 23.18
C VAL A 29 -56.04 -5.77 24.03
N LYS A 30 -55.44 -5.78 25.23
CA LYS A 30 -55.85 -6.23 26.60
C LYS A 30 -56.86 -7.40 26.76
N ASP A 31 -56.80 -8.33 27.73
CA ASP A 31 -56.26 -8.30 29.11
C ASP A 31 -56.36 -9.70 29.80
N LEU A 32 -55.60 -9.88 30.90
CA LEU A 32 -55.71 -10.84 32.03
C LEU A 32 -54.91 -12.18 32.07
N SER A 33 -53.80 -12.09 32.84
CA SER A 33 -53.50 -12.87 34.06
C SER A 33 -52.77 -14.23 33.98
N GLN A 34 -51.46 -14.26 34.29
CA GLN A 34 -50.88 -14.75 35.58
C GLN A 34 -49.34 -14.95 35.52
N GLU A 35 -48.63 -14.18 36.35
CA GLU A 35 -47.44 -14.47 37.18
C GLU A 35 -46.15 -15.10 36.57
N SER A 36 -45.07 -14.31 36.52
CA SER A 36 -44.03 -14.21 37.57
C SER A 36 -42.76 -13.54 37.02
N GLU A 37 -42.47 -12.34 37.51
CA GLU A 37 -41.42 -11.44 37.01
C GLU A 37 -40.31 -11.24 38.06
N ILE A 38 -39.08 -11.15 37.56
CA ILE A 38 -37.82 -11.05 38.29
C ILE A 38 -37.38 -9.57 38.32
N LEU A 39 -37.14 -9.09 39.54
CA LEU A 39 -36.21 -8.04 40.00
C LEU A 39 -36.18 -6.65 39.33
N LEU A 40 -36.67 -5.69 40.11
CA LEU A 40 -36.50 -4.23 40.01
C LEU A 40 -35.10 -3.76 40.48
N PRO A 41 -34.55 -2.72 39.82
CA PRO A 41 -33.70 -1.70 40.40
C PRO A 41 -34.45 -0.36 40.58
N LYS A 42 -34.08 0.45 41.59
CA LYS A 42 -34.47 1.87 41.63
C LYS A 42 -33.49 2.74 42.44
N ASP A 43 -32.86 3.67 41.74
CA ASP A 43 -32.38 4.94 42.24
C ASP A 43 -33.16 6.05 41.51
N MET A 44 -33.19 7.25 42.12
CA MET A 44 -33.62 8.59 41.62
C MET A 44 -34.83 9.23 42.32
N LEU A 45 -34.52 10.02 43.35
CA LEU A 45 -34.72 11.48 43.50
C LEU A 45 -35.97 12.20 42.92
N ASP A 46 -36.56 12.98 43.84
CA ASP A 46 -37.08 14.37 43.75
C ASP A 46 -38.60 14.68 43.67
N LEU A 47 -39.09 15.22 44.81
CA LEU A 47 -39.72 16.54 45.04
C LEU A 47 -41.26 16.77 45.01
N GLU A 48 -41.67 17.58 46.02
CA GLU A 48 -42.76 18.58 46.14
C GLU A 48 -44.11 18.27 46.86
N GLU A 49 -44.27 18.87 48.06
CA GLU A 49 -45.22 19.95 48.48
C GLU A 49 -46.50 20.20 47.64
N ASP A 50 -47.68 20.64 48.14
CA ASP A 50 -48.28 20.95 49.45
C ASP A 50 -49.78 21.32 49.20
N VAL A 51 -50.54 21.70 50.25
CA VAL A 51 -51.66 22.70 50.30
C VAL A 51 -52.94 22.31 51.11
N LYS A 52 -52.91 22.72 52.39
CA LYS A 52 -53.80 23.63 53.20
C LYS A 52 -55.35 23.54 53.25
N LYS A 53 -55.88 23.79 54.46
CA LYS A 53 -57.11 24.56 54.81
C LYS A 53 -57.02 25.16 56.27
N PRO A 54 -57.82 26.18 56.66
CA PRO A 54 -57.33 27.35 57.42
C PRO A 54 -57.95 27.68 58.81
N ALA A 55 -57.24 28.59 59.51
CA ALA A 55 -57.61 29.77 60.31
C ALA A 55 -58.19 29.70 61.75
N ALA A 56 -57.36 30.24 62.66
CA ALA A 56 -57.64 31.20 63.74
C ALA A 56 -58.60 30.81 64.89
N ILE A 57 -58.00 30.53 66.07
CA ILE A 57 -58.50 30.84 67.45
C ILE A 57 -57.41 30.65 68.54
N GLU A 58 -56.27 29.99 68.29
CA GLU A 58 -55.38 29.52 69.39
C GLU A 58 -54.23 30.47 69.81
N ASP A 59 -54.37 31.78 69.56
CA ASP A 59 -53.52 32.86 70.14
C ASP A 59 -53.71 33.00 71.67
N THR A 60 -54.43 32.08 72.31
CA THR A 60 -54.64 32.03 73.77
C THR A 60 -53.86 30.91 74.45
N LEU A 61 -53.12 30.07 73.72
CA LEU A 61 -52.21 29.07 74.31
C LEU A 61 -50.81 29.63 74.53
N GLU A 62 -50.49 30.77 73.91
CA GLU A 62 -49.34 31.62 74.24
C GLU A 62 -49.32 32.08 75.70
N THR A 63 -50.46 32.10 76.40
CA THR A 63 -50.52 32.51 77.82
C THR A 63 -50.37 31.34 78.80
N PHE A 64 -50.39 30.09 78.34
CA PHE A 64 -50.12 28.92 79.19
C PHE A 64 -48.63 28.55 79.23
N LEU A 65 -47.83 29.16 78.36
CA LEU A 65 -46.38 28.99 78.28
C LEU A 65 -45.59 29.79 79.34
N GLU A 66 -46.27 30.59 80.18
CA GLU A 66 -45.60 31.52 81.10
C GLU A 66 -45.63 31.09 82.59
N LEU A 67 -46.23 29.95 82.95
CA LEU A 67 -46.49 29.64 84.36
C LEU A 67 -45.67 28.50 84.99
N GLU A 68 -44.92 27.70 84.23
CA GLU A 68 -44.06 26.64 84.81
C GLU A 68 -42.70 26.57 84.10
N ILE A 69 -42.04 27.72 84.00
CA ILE A 69 -40.59 27.79 84.17
C ILE A 69 -40.35 27.45 85.65
N GLU A 70 -39.97 26.21 85.97
CA GLU A 70 -39.14 25.90 87.14
C GLU A 70 -38.64 24.45 87.09
N THR A 71 -37.37 24.33 86.68
CA THR A 71 -36.36 23.36 87.15
C THR A 71 -36.17 22.01 86.43
N GLU A 72 -35.25 22.08 85.46
CA GLU A 72 -34.10 21.21 85.18
C GLU A 72 -34.28 19.81 84.55
N VAL A 73 -34.22 19.86 83.22
CA VAL A 73 -33.60 18.89 82.32
C VAL A 73 -32.19 18.50 82.79
N VAL A 74 -31.93 17.19 82.91
CA VAL A 74 -30.63 16.60 82.56
C VAL A 74 -30.89 15.54 81.48
N GLN A 75 -30.42 15.82 80.27
CA GLN A 75 -30.35 14.85 79.19
C GLN A 75 -29.30 13.78 79.52
N ALA A 76 -29.62 12.50 79.29
CA ALA A 76 -28.63 11.44 79.16
C ALA A 76 -29.06 10.45 78.07
N GLU A 77 -28.45 10.66 76.89
CA GLU A 77 -27.95 9.69 75.90
C GLU A 77 -28.92 8.64 75.31
N GLU A 78 -29.13 8.73 73.99
CA GLU A 78 -29.51 7.58 73.15
C GLU A 78 -28.54 6.43 73.45
N ILE A 79 -29.06 5.34 74.03
CA ILE A 79 -28.27 4.14 74.28
C ILE A 79 -27.93 3.51 72.92
N ASP A 80 -26.67 3.64 72.53
CA ASP A 80 -26.11 2.99 71.35
C ASP A 80 -26.03 1.47 71.63
N TRP A 81 -27.01 0.70 71.16
CA TRP A 81 -27.08 -0.76 71.37
C TRP A 81 -25.81 -1.50 70.88
N GLU A 82 -25.05 -0.88 69.96
CA GLU A 82 -23.77 -1.39 69.46
C GLU A 82 -22.58 -1.11 70.41
N ALA A 83 -22.67 -0.07 71.24
CA ALA A 83 -21.69 0.21 72.29
C ALA A 83 -21.84 -0.76 73.48
N LEU A 84 -23.09 -1.05 73.87
CA LEU A 84 -23.42 -2.02 74.92
C LEU A 84 -23.03 -3.46 74.53
N ALA A 85 -23.25 -3.86 73.27
CA ALA A 85 -22.79 -5.15 72.76
C ALA A 85 -21.26 -5.28 72.75
N ARG A 86 -20.54 -4.22 72.38
CA ARG A 86 -19.06 -4.17 72.46
C ARG A 86 -18.56 -4.24 73.90
N GLU A 87 -19.28 -3.66 74.84
CA GLU A 87 -18.93 -3.71 76.27
C GLU A 87 -19.15 -5.12 76.85
N GLU A 88 -20.23 -5.81 76.47
CA GLU A 88 -20.45 -7.22 76.81
C GLU A 88 -19.38 -8.16 76.21
N GLU A 89 -18.99 -7.91 74.96
CA GLU A 89 -17.88 -8.64 74.33
C GLU A 89 -16.54 -8.37 75.02
N ALA A 90 -16.27 -7.12 75.40
CA ALA A 90 -15.07 -6.74 76.14
C ALA A 90 -15.02 -7.43 77.52
N LEU A 91 -16.15 -7.50 78.23
CA LEU A 91 -16.27 -8.23 79.50
C LEU A 91 -16.05 -9.73 79.32
N ARG A 92 -16.56 -10.33 78.24
CA ARG A 92 -16.28 -11.75 77.90
C ARG A 92 -14.81 -11.98 77.58
N ILE A 93 -14.18 -11.07 76.83
CA ILE A 93 -12.74 -11.14 76.53
C ILE A 93 -11.93 -10.98 77.83
N GLN A 94 -12.34 -10.09 78.73
CA GLN A 94 -11.70 -9.91 80.03
C GLN A 94 -11.83 -11.17 80.90
N GLN A 95 -13.02 -11.78 80.96
CA GLN A 95 -13.23 -13.04 81.67
C GLN A 95 -12.41 -14.19 81.05
N ASN A 96 -12.36 -14.28 79.72
CA ASN A 96 -11.56 -15.29 79.02
C ASN A 96 -10.06 -15.09 79.24
N THR A 97 -9.58 -13.84 79.22
CA THR A 97 -8.18 -13.51 79.51
C THR A 97 -7.84 -13.77 80.97
N GLN A 98 -8.76 -13.51 81.91
CA GLN A 98 -8.58 -13.81 83.32
C GLN A 98 -8.60 -15.33 83.60
N ASN A 99 -9.48 -16.08 82.96
CA ASN A 99 -9.50 -17.55 83.01
C ASN A 99 -8.21 -18.13 82.41
N PHE A 100 -7.76 -17.61 81.27
CA PHE A 100 -6.51 -18.00 80.65
C PHE A 100 -5.30 -17.69 81.55
N LEU A 101 -5.25 -16.51 82.16
CA LEU A 101 -4.20 -16.14 83.12
C LEU A 101 -4.23 -17.05 84.33
N ASN A 102 -5.40 -17.38 84.86
CA ASN A 102 -5.55 -18.32 85.97
C ASN A 102 -5.11 -19.73 85.59
N GLU A 103 -5.43 -20.22 84.38
CA GLU A 103 -4.91 -21.48 83.88
C GLU A 103 -3.39 -21.47 83.71
N LEU A 104 -2.83 -20.35 83.26
CA LEU A 104 -1.40 -20.21 83.04
C LEU A 104 -0.63 -20.12 84.37
N ILE A 105 -1.21 -19.43 85.35
CA ILE A 105 -0.72 -19.40 86.73
C ILE A 105 -0.84 -20.81 87.33
N ASN A 106 -1.96 -21.50 87.19
CA ASN A 106 -2.14 -22.86 87.70
C ASN A 106 -1.16 -23.84 87.05
N LYS A 107 -0.92 -23.74 85.74
CA LYS A 107 0.11 -24.54 85.05
C LYS A 107 1.52 -24.19 85.53
N ALA A 108 1.82 -22.92 85.76
CA ALA A 108 3.12 -22.49 86.27
C ALA A 108 3.35 -22.97 87.72
N VAL A 109 2.29 -22.95 88.55
CA VAL A 109 2.29 -23.45 89.93
C VAL A 109 2.38 -24.98 89.92
N GLU A 110 1.66 -25.70 89.05
CA GLU A 110 1.81 -27.16 88.87
C GLU A 110 3.24 -27.54 88.47
N MET A 111 3.83 -26.78 87.55
CA MET A 111 5.21 -26.97 87.09
C MET A 111 6.24 -26.62 88.16
N ALA A 112 5.93 -25.74 89.12
CA ALA A 112 6.83 -25.33 90.21
C ALA A 112 6.70 -26.21 91.46
N GLU A 113 5.49 -26.68 91.79
CA GLU A 113 5.19 -27.43 93.02
C GLU A 113 5.26 -28.95 92.84
N TYR A 114 4.84 -29.49 91.69
CA TYR A 114 4.68 -30.94 91.50
C TYR A 114 5.71 -31.56 90.54
N VAL A 115 6.38 -30.73 89.73
CA VAL A 115 7.39 -31.21 88.79
C VAL A 115 8.77 -30.81 89.27
N SER A 116 9.49 -31.76 89.87
CA SER A 116 10.90 -31.58 90.22
C SER A 116 11.69 -31.08 88.99
N PRO A 117 12.47 -29.98 89.08
CA PRO A 117 13.16 -29.39 87.93
C PRO A 117 14.10 -30.39 87.23
N GLU A 118 14.60 -31.39 87.95
CA GLU A 118 15.42 -32.46 87.40
C GLU A 118 14.68 -33.43 86.47
N ARG A 119 13.36 -33.66 86.63
CA ARG A 119 12.57 -34.50 85.72
C ARG A 119 12.32 -33.79 84.39
N ILE A 120 12.06 -32.48 84.42
CA ILE A 120 11.94 -31.64 83.23
C ILE A 120 13.29 -31.60 82.49
N LEU A 121 14.38 -31.41 83.22
CA LEU A 121 15.74 -31.45 82.66
C LEU A 121 16.07 -32.82 82.06
N LYS A 122 15.73 -33.95 82.71
CA LYS A 122 15.99 -35.30 82.19
C LYS A 122 15.13 -35.67 80.97
N LEU A 123 13.87 -35.22 80.89
CA LEU A 123 13.00 -35.46 79.74
C LEU A 123 13.34 -34.57 78.53
N ASN A 124 13.75 -33.32 78.76
CA ASN A 124 14.05 -32.35 77.70
C ASN A 124 15.53 -32.36 77.27
N LEU A 125 16.45 -32.93 78.05
CA LEU A 125 17.89 -33.02 77.73
C LEU A 125 18.33 -34.47 77.51
N ASP A 126 17.59 -35.23 76.72
CA ASP A 126 18.09 -36.48 76.13
C ASP A 126 19.26 -36.12 75.18
N LYS A 127 20.49 -36.10 75.73
CA LYS A 127 21.71 -35.67 75.01
C LYS A 127 21.86 -36.36 73.66
N ARG A 128 21.40 -37.61 73.53
CA ARG A 128 21.43 -38.37 72.27
C ARG A 128 20.41 -37.87 71.23
N LYS A 129 19.17 -37.57 71.64
CA LYS A 129 18.15 -37.03 70.72
C LYS A 129 18.51 -35.63 70.28
N LEU A 130 18.96 -34.78 71.21
CA LEU A 130 19.46 -33.44 70.89
C LEU A 130 20.68 -33.49 69.97
N LEU A 131 21.64 -34.39 70.19
CA LEU A 131 22.77 -34.56 69.27
C LEU A 131 22.34 -35.06 67.89
N MET A 132 21.34 -35.94 67.82
CA MET A 132 20.82 -36.44 66.55
C MET A 132 20.06 -35.36 65.78
N GLU A 133 19.21 -34.58 66.45
CA GLU A 133 18.52 -33.43 65.85
C GLU A 133 19.51 -32.33 65.44
N LEU A 134 20.52 -32.04 66.26
CA LEU A 134 21.55 -31.05 65.94
C LEU A 134 22.42 -31.53 64.77
N ALA A 135 22.76 -32.81 64.69
CA ALA A 135 23.45 -33.39 63.54
C ALA A 135 22.60 -33.30 62.25
N ALA A 136 21.30 -33.60 62.33
CA ALA A 136 20.38 -33.47 61.19
C ALA A 136 20.19 -32.00 60.76
N ARG A 137 20.09 -31.08 61.71
CA ARG A 137 20.02 -29.63 61.43
C ARG A 137 21.34 -29.11 60.86
N TYR A 138 22.47 -29.61 61.34
CA TYR A 138 23.79 -29.26 60.82
C TYR A 138 24.01 -29.80 59.41
N SER A 139 23.56 -31.03 59.10
CA SER A 139 23.60 -31.53 57.72
C SER A 139 22.73 -30.71 56.79
N ASN A 140 21.53 -30.31 57.22
CA ASN A 140 20.65 -29.43 56.43
C ASN A 140 21.27 -28.04 56.24
N TYR A 141 21.91 -27.49 57.27
CA TYR A 141 22.63 -26.23 57.16
C TYR A 141 23.80 -26.33 56.16
N LEU A 142 24.55 -27.43 56.16
CA LEU A 142 25.64 -27.64 55.20
C LEU A 142 25.13 -27.79 53.77
N THR A 143 24.01 -28.48 53.54
CA THR A 143 23.41 -28.61 52.21
C THR A 143 22.86 -27.26 51.73
N GLU A 144 22.14 -26.52 52.59
CA GLU A 144 21.68 -25.17 52.30
C GLU A 144 22.85 -24.23 51.98
N LYS A 145 23.90 -24.24 52.80
CA LYS A 145 25.11 -23.45 52.55
C LYS A 145 25.74 -23.79 51.21
N SER A 146 25.88 -25.08 50.89
CA SER A 146 26.43 -25.54 49.61
C SER A 146 25.57 -25.10 48.42
N CYS A 147 24.24 -25.18 48.54
CA CYS A 147 23.29 -24.71 47.53
C CYS A 147 23.37 -23.19 47.35
N CYS A 148 23.42 -22.43 48.45
CA CYS A 148 23.59 -20.97 48.40
C CYS A 148 24.91 -20.59 47.74
N GLU A 149 26.01 -21.25 48.08
CA GLU A 149 27.31 -21.02 47.43
C GLU A 149 27.28 -21.35 45.94
N PHE A 150 26.63 -22.45 45.54
CA PHE A 150 26.47 -22.83 44.14
C PHE A 150 25.64 -21.80 43.35
N LEU A 151 24.50 -21.38 43.91
CA LEU A 151 23.64 -20.35 43.31
C LEU A 151 24.37 -19.01 43.19
N ASN A 152 25.10 -18.59 44.24
CA ASN A 152 25.90 -17.37 44.20
C ASN A 152 26.97 -17.44 43.10
N ARG A 153 27.64 -18.58 42.91
CA ARG A 153 28.60 -18.77 41.79
C ARG A 153 27.92 -18.66 40.42
N GLN A 154 26.76 -19.29 40.23
CA GLN A 154 25.98 -19.21 38.98
C GLN A 154 25.54 -17.78 38.68
N ILE A 155 25.04 -17.06 39.69
CA ILE A 155 24.60 -15.67 39.57
C ILE A 155 25.78 -14.77 39.18
N VAL A 156 26.92 -14.90 39.85
CA VAL A 156 28.15 -14.17 39.51
C VAL A 156 28.59 -14.49 38.08
N GLN A 157 28.52 -15.74 37.64
CA GLN A 157 28.88 -16.13 36.27
C GLN A 157 27.92 -15.54 35.23
N HIS A 158 26.61 -15.53 35.49
CA HIS A 158 25.60 -14.93 34.62
C HIS A 158 25.83 -13.41 34.46
N PHE A 159 26.08 -12.70 35.56
CA PHE A 159 26.36 -11.26 35.51
C PHE A 159 27.72 -10.94 34.87
N ARG A 160 28.74 -11.79 35.05
CA ARG A 160 30.00 -11.71 34.28
C ARG A 160 29.78 -11.89 32.79
N ARG A 161 28.97 -12.87 32.36
CA ARG A 161 28.63 -13.09 30.93
C ARG A 161 27.89 -11.89 30.32
N LYS A 162 27.01 -11.23 31.08
CA LYS A 162 26.26 -10.04 30.65
C LYS A 162 27.03 -8.71 30.81
N LYS A 163 28.28 -8.73 31.29
CA LYS A 163 29.12 -7.54 31.55
C LYS A 163 28.46 -6.49 32.47
N THR A 164 27.55 -6.91 33.35
CA THR A 164 26.85 -6.02 34.29
C THR A 164 27.41 -6.24 35.70
N PHE A 165 28.40 -5.42 36.08
CA PHE A 165 29.13 -5.55 37.35
C PHE A 165 28.51 -4.77 38.53
N ARG A 166 27.40 -4.05 38.29
CA ARG A 166 26.69 -3.27 39.32
C ARG A 166 26.22 -4.11 40.53
N PRO A 167 25.77 -5.38 40.38
CA PRO A 167 25.42 -6.25 41.52
C PRO A 167 26.61 -6.92 42.22
N ILE A 168 27.83 -6.80 41.67
CA ILE A 168 29.05 -7.46 42.16
C ILE A 168 29.98 -6.46 42.88
N THR A 169 29.74 -5.15 42.68
CA THR A 169 30.52 -4.07 43.29
C THR A 169 29.91 -3.67 44.63
N GLU A 170 30.74 -3.24 45.59
CA GLU A 170 30.26 -2.74 46.88
C GLU A 170 29.34 -1.53 46.70
N ASP A 171 28.28 -1.47 47.50
CA ASP A 171 27.25 -0.44 47.41
C ASP A 171 27.84 0.96 47.67
N ASN A 172 27.70 1.86 46.70
CA ASN A 172 27.96 3.29 46.90
C ASN A 172 26.95 3.85 47.92
N GLN A 173 27.43 4.35 49.07
CA GLN A 173 26.58 4.87 50.17
C GLN A 173 25.54 5.92 49.73
N LYS A 174 25.80 6.64 48.63
CA LYS A 174 24.88 7.63 48.03
C LYS A 174 23.75 7.02 47.19
N THR A 175 23.93 5.85 46.57
CA THR A 175 22.91 5.17 45.75
C THR A 175 22.07 4.17 46.53
N VAL A 176 22.52 3.74 47.71
CA VAL A 176 21.81 2.80 48.59
C VAL A 176 20.37 3.24 48.87
N GLN A 177 20.12 4.54 49.11
CA GLN A 177 18.77 5.03 49.37
C GLN A 177 17.87 4.95 48.13
N GLN A 178 18.38 5.29 46.95
CA GLN A 178 17.65 5.20 45.69
C GLN A 178 17.38 3.73 45.30
N ASP A 179 18.34 2.85 45.50
CA ASP A 179 18.19 1.42 45.19
C ASP A 179 17.27 0.73 46.23
N LYS A 180 17.27 1.16 47.50
CA LYS A 180 16.26 0.76 48.50
C LYS A 180 14.85 1.22 48.12
N GLN A 181 14.69 2.45 47.64
CA GLN A 181 13.40 2.93 47.13
C GLN A 181 12.94 2.12 45.92
N LYS A 182 13.82 1.85 44.95
CA LYS A 182 13.51 1.00 43.79
C LYS A 182 13.11 -0.42 44.21
N LEU A 183 13.82 -1.02 45.18
CA LEU A 183 13.46 -2.31 45.75
C LEU A 183 12.10 -2.26 46.45
N TYR A 184 11.82 -1.21 47.22
CA TYR A 184 10.53 -1.02 47.87
C TYR A 184 9.40 -0.90 46.85
N PHE A 185 9.56 -0.10 45.79
CA PHE A 185 8.58 0.01 44.71
C PHE A 185 8.41 -1.31 43.95
N ALA A 186 9.50 -2.03 43.69
CA ALA A 186 9.44 -3.34 43.04
C ALA A 186 8.72 -4.38 43.91
N LYS A 187 8.97 -4.39 45.23
CA LYS A 187 8.27 -5.24 46.20
C LYS A 187 6.79 -4.88 46.28
N LYS A 188 6.45 -3.60 46.45
CA LYS A 188 5.06 -3.13 46.46
C LYS A 188 4.33 -3.53 45.17
N ARG A 189 4.97 -3.37 44.01
CA ARG A 189 4.41 -3.80 42.71
C ARG A 189 4.21 -5.31 42.67
N LEU A 190 5.14 -6.10 43.20
CA LEU A 190 5.00 -7.55 43.29
C LEU A 190 3.82 -7.92 44.20
N ASP A 191 3.71 -7.31 45.37
CA ASP A 191 2.62 -7.54 46.32
C ASP A 191 1.26 -7.19 45.70
N GLU A 192 1.19 -6.08 44.94
CA GLU A 192 -0.02 -5.73 44.19
C GLU A 192 -0.37 -6.75 43.10
N ILE A 193 0.63 -7.30 42.40
CA ILE A 193 0.41 -8.34 41.38
C ILE A 193 -0.08 -9.62 42.05
N LEU A 194 0.56 -10.04 43.14
CA LEU A 194 0.18 -11.22 43.91
C LEU A 194 -1.24 -11.07 44.50
N ALA A 195 -1.58 -9.90 45.03
CA ALA A 195 -2.92 -9.62 45.52
C ALA A 195 -3.98 -9.67 44.41
N ARG A 196 -3.66 -9.17 43.20
CA ARG A 196 -4.54 -9.31 42.03
C ARG A 196 -4.67 -10.77 41.60
N GLU A 197 -3.58 -11.52 41.58
CA GLU A 197 -3.58 -12.95 41.25
C GLU A 197 -4.44 -13.76 42.22
N VAL A 198 -4.29 -13.54 43.53
CA VAL A 198 -5.12 -14.20 44.55
C VAL A 198 -6.60 -13.88 44.36
N LYS A 199 -6.95 -12.62 44.07
CA LYS A 199 -8.34 -12.21 43.79
C LYS A 199 -8.90 -12.83 42.50
N LEU A 200 -8.07 -12.94 41.45
CA LEU A 200 -8.45 -13.59 40.19
C LEU A 200 -8.59 -15.11 40.36
N LEU A 201 -7.73 -15.72 41.17
CA LEU A 201 -7.82 -17.13 41.50
C LEU A 201 -9.09 -17.40 42.30
N SER A 202 -9.38 -16.63 43.36
CA SER A 202 -10.57 -16.83 44.16
C SER A 202 -11.85 -16.60 43.35
N SER A 203 -11.91 -15.57 42.51
CA SER A 203 -13.07 -15.37 41.63
C SER A 203 -13.20 -16.48 40.58
N SER A 204 -12.09 -16.92 39.97
CA SER A 204 -12.12 -18.03 39.02
C SER A 204 -12.51 -19.35 39.67
N THR A 205 -12.08 -19.63 40.91
CA THR A 205 -12.47 -20.84 41.62
C THR A 205 -13.95 -20.81 41.97
N ASN A 206 -14.48 -19.66 42.38
CA ASN A 206 -15.91 -19.50 42.68
C ASN A 206 -16.78 -19.75 41.44
N VAL A 207 -16.41 -19.14 40.31
CA VAL A 207 -17.11 -19.38 39.05
C VAL A 207 -17.02 -20.85 38.61
N GLN A 208 -15.87 -21.51 38.83
CA GLN A 208 -15.74 -22.94 38.56
C GLN A 208 -16.61 -23.80 39.47
N THR A 209 -16.72 -23.48 40.76
CA THR A 209 -17.59 -24.22 41.68
C THR A 209 -19.06 -24.03 41.33
N GLU A 210 -19.49 -22.80 41.03
CA GLU A 210 -20.86 -22.51 40.60
C GLU A 210 -21.23 -23.27 39.31
N LEU A 211 -20.34 -23.26 38.30
CA LEU A 211 -20.55 -24.02 37.06
C LEU A 211 -20.60 -25.53 37.29
N ARG A 212 -19.80 -26.07 38.22
CA ARG A 212 -19.84 -27.49 38.59
C ARG A 212 -21.15 -27.85 39.28
N GLU A 213 -21.62 -27.02 40.21
CA GLU A 213 -22.90 -27.22 40.87
C GLU A 213 -24.07 -27.17 39.89
N GLN A 214 -24.07 -26.21 38.97
CA GLN A 214 -25.07 -26.14 37.89
C GLN A 214 -25.01 -27.37 36.98
N TYR A 215 -23.82 -27.84 36.62
CA TYR A 215 -23.65 -29.06 35.82
C TYR A 215 -24.20 -30.29 36.55
N ASP A 216 -23.87 -30.46 37.83
CA ASP A 216 -24.31 -31.61 38.62
C ASP A 216 -25.83 -31.60 38.85
N THR A 217 -26.44 -30.43 39.06
CA THR A 217 -27.91 -30.32 39.18
C THR A 217 -28.61 -30.66 37.87
N LEU A 218 -28.10 -30.20 36.72
CA LEU A 218 -28.64 -30.54 35.40
C LEU A 218 -28.47 -32.03 35.09
N LYS A 219 -27.32 -32.61 35.45
CA LYS A 219 -27.05 -34.03 35.27
C LYS A 219 -28.02 -34.90 36.07
N LYS A 220 -28.29 -34.55 37.34
CA LYS A 220 -29.29 -35.24 38.17
C LYS A 220 -30.68 -35.17 37.54
N LYS A 221 -31.12 -33.99 37.09
CA LYS A 221 -32.41 -33.83 36.39
C LYS A 221 -32.50 -34.71 35.13
N LEU A 222 -31.42 -34.82 34.36
CA LEU A 222 -31.38 -35.69 33.18
C LEU A 222 -31.49 -37.17 33.56
N GLU A 223 -30.76 -37.61 34.58
CA GLU A 223 -30.81 -38.98 35.09
C GLU A 223 -32.21 -39.32 35.63
N GLU A 224 -32.84 -38.41 36.36
CA GLU A 224 -34.23 -38.53 36.83
C GLU A 224 -35.21 -38.68 35.67
N GLN A 225 -35.11 -37.86 34.62
CA GLN A 225 -35.98 -37.99 33.45
C GLN A 225 -35.78 -39.31 32.70
N ILE A 226 -34.54 -39.78 32.61
CA ILE A 226 -34.24 -41.10 32.02
C ILE A 226 -34.87 -42.21 32.86
N GLN A 227 -34.77 -42.15 34.19
CA GLN A 227 -35.38 -43.12 35.09
C GLN A 227 -36.91 -43.09 35.02
N ILE A 228 -37.54 -41.92 34.93
CA ILE A 228 -38.99 -41.78 34.75
C ILE A 228 -39.42 -42.40 33.42
N PHE A 229 -38.68 -42.15 32.33
CA PHE A 229 -38.96 -42.75 31.03
C PHE A 229 -38.83 -44.27 31.08
N GLU A 230 -37.72 -44.79 31.59
CA GLU A 230 -37.48 -46.23 31.72
C GLU A 230 -38.51 -46.88 32.65
N GLY A 231 -38.90 -46.23 33.74
CA GLY A 231 -39.95 -46.67 34.65
C GLY A 231 -41.32 -46.76 33.97
N LYS A 232 -41.69 -45.77 33.14
CA LYS A 232 -42.90 -45.83 32.31
C LYS A 232 -42.83 -46.98 31.32
N VAL A 233 -41.71 -47.15 30.61
CA VAL A 233 -41.51 -48.25 29.65
C VAL A 233 -41.66 -49.61 30.35
N ARG A 234 -41.01 -49.78 31.52
CA ARG A 234 -41.11 -51.00 32.33
C ARG A 234 -42.55 -51.25 32.80
N LYS A 235 -43.26 -50.22 33.28
CA LYS A 235 -44.63 -50.34 33.80
C LYS A 235 -45.66 -50.73 32.73
N TYR A 236 -45.54 -50.21 31.51
CA TYR A 236 -46.56 -50.42 30.47
C TYR A 236 -46.24 -51.57 29.49
N LEU A 237 -44.96 -51.85 29.23
CA LEU A 237 -44.55 -52.84 28.23
C LEU A 237 -44.09 -54.19 28.80
N ILE A 238 -43.63 -54.24 30.07
CA ILE A 238 -43.22 -55.52 30.68
C ILE A 238 -44.46 -56.24 31.22
N ARG A 239 -44.69 -57.46 30.75
CA ARG A 239 -45.77 -58.34 31.23
C ARG A 239 -45.20 -59.70 31.59
N GLU A 240 -45.69 -60.31 32.67
CA GLU A 240 -45.26 -61.66 33.10
C GLU A 240 -45.53 -62.74 32.06
N SER A 241 -46.53 -62.53 31.19
CA SER A 241 -46.94 -63.52 30.19
C SER A 241 -45.99 -63.67 28.97
N TRP A 242 -45.02 -62.77 28.77
CA TRP A 242 -44.13 -62.78 27.58
C TRP A 242 -42.65 -62.52 27.93
N PRO A 243 -41.92 -63.49 28.52
CA PRO A 243 -40.54 -63.29 28.97
C PRO A 243 -39.56 -62.94 27.84
N LYS A 244 -39.81 -63.43 26.61
CA LYS A 244 -39.00 -63.09 25.43
C LYS A 244 -39.10 -61.61 25.04
N LEU A 245 -40.29 -61.01 25.16
CA LEU A 245 -40.51 -59.60 24.84
C LEU A 245 -39.84 -58.68 25.86
N ASN A 246 -39.90 -59.05 27.15
CA ASN A 246 -39.24 -58.32 28.23
C ASN A 246 -37.71 -58.26 28.02
N GLY A 247 -37.10 -59.36 27.58
CA GLY A 247 -35.67 -59.40 27.24
C GLY A 247 -35.31 -58.49 26.06
N ILE A 248 -36.16 -58.40 25.03
CA ILE A 248 -35.95 -57.51 23.88
C ILE A 248 -36.05 -56.03 24.30
N ILE A 249 -37.04 -55.69 25.13
CA ILE A 249 -37.23 -54.32 25.64
C ILE A 249 -36.01 -53.88 26.46
N GLU A 250 -35.52 -54.74 27.35
CA GLU A 250 -34.34 -54.44 28.16
C GLU A 250 -33.09 -54.22 27.29
N GLN A 251 -32.89 -55.06 26.27
CA GLN A 251 -31.81 -54.89 25.30
C GLN A 251 -31.93 -53.58 24.51
N LEU A 252 -33.14 -53.17 24.15
CA LEU A 252 -33.40 -51.90 23.46
C LEU A 252 -33.11 -50.71 24.38
N LEU A 253 -33.54 -50.75 25.65
CA LEU A 253 -33.23 -49.70 26.63
C LEU A 253 -31.71 -49.57 26.84
N LEU A 254 -30.99 -50.69 26.96
CA LEU A 254 -29.53 -50.71 27.03
C LEU A 254 -28.87 -50.12 25.78
N LYS A 255 -29.37 -50.46 24.58
CA LYS A 255 -28.89 -49.87 23.32
C LYS A 255 -29.16 -48.37 23.27
N MET A 256 -30.35 -47.91 23.66
CA MET A 256 -30.66 -46.48 23.73
C MET A 256 -29.76 -45.75 24.71
N GLY A 257 -29.45 -46.35 25.87
CA GLY A 257 -28.49 -45.79 26.83
C GLY A 257 -27.09 -45.63 26.24
N LYS A 258 -26.61 -46.62 25.47
CA LYS A 258 -25.33 -46.54 24.75
C LYS A 258 -25.33 -45.43 23.70
N TYR A 259 -26.34 -45.39 22.84
CA TYR A 259 -26.45 -44.35 21.81
C TYR A 259 -26.58 -42.94 22.42
N ARG A 260 -27.32 -42.77 23.52
CA ARG A 260 -27.38 -41.47 24.20
C ARG A 260 -25.99 -41.03 24.66
N LYS A 261 -25.19 -41.92 25.24
CA LYS A 261 -23.81 -41.61 25.67
C LYS A 261 -22.93 -41.23 24.48
N GLU A 262 -22.92 -42.03 23.42
CA GLU A 262 -22.17 -41.75 22.19
C GLU A 262 -22.56 -40.40 21.57
N VAL A 263 -23.86 -40.12 21.45
CA VAL A 263 -24.35 -38.82 20.95
C VAL A 263 -23.92 -37.67 21.87
N SER A 264 -23.93 -37.88 23.18
CA SER A 264 -23.53 -36.86 24.16
C SER A 264 -22.02 -36.57 24.10
N GLU A 265 -21.20 -37.62 23.93
CA GLU A 265 -19.76 -37.50 23.73
C GLU A 265 -19.43 -36.74 22.44
N VAL A 266 -20.06 -37.12 21.32
CA VAL A 266 -19.86 -36.42 20.04
C VAL A 266 -20.30 -34.95 20.15
N ARG A 267 -21.47 -34.67 20.75
CA ARG A 267 -21.91 -33.29 20.98
C ARG A 267 -20.94 -32.50 21.86
N PHE A 268 -20.43 -33.10 22.93
CA PHE A 268 -19.44 -32.45 23.78
C PHE A 268 -18.17 -32.11 22.99
N THR A 269 -17.66 -33.04 22.18
CA THR A 269 -16.50 -32.76 21.33
C THR A 269 -16.78 -31.66 20.31
N LEU A 270 -17.97 -31.65 19.70
CA LEU A 270 -18.38 -30.60 18.76
C LEU A 270 -18.41 -29.22 19.43
N PHE A 271 -19.04 -29.11 20.61
CA PHE A 271 -19.08 -27.86 21.36
C PHE A 271 -17.67 -27.39 21.74
N LEU A 272 -16.81 -28.31 22.19
CA LEU A 272 -15.41 -27.99 22.48
C LEU A 272 -14.71 -27.44 21.23
N LYS A 273 -14.88 -28.07 20.08
CA LYS A 273 -14.30 -27.61 18.81
C LYS A 273 -14.84 -26.23 18.42
N GLN A 274 -16.14 -26.00 18.51
CA GLN A 274 -16.76 -24.70 18.24
C GLN A 274 -16.22 -23.60 19.16
N HIS A 275 -16.13 -23.84 20.46
CA HIS A 275 -15.55 -22.88 21.40
C HIS A 275 -14.07 -22.62 21.11
N THR A 276 -13.28 -23.66 20.80
CA THR A 276 -11.88 -23.46 20.42
C THR A 276 -11.74 -22.67 19.12
N GLN A 277 -12.62 -22.92 18.14
CA GLN A 277 -12.65 -22.17 16.88
C GLN A 277 -13.00 -20.71 17.14
N ALA A 278 -14.06 -20.43 17.91
CA ALA A 278 -14.44 -19.07 18.28
C ALA A 278 -13.31 -18.33 19.02
N ARG A 279 -12.60 -19.02 19.92
CA ARG A 279 -11.44 -18.44 20.61
C ARG A 279 -10.30 -18.15 19.63
N LEU A 280 -10.01 -19.08 18.72
CA LEU A 280 -8.97 -18.91 17.72
C LEU A 280 -9.30 -17.79 16.73
N THR A 281 -10.56 -17.66 16.30
CA THR A 281 -10.98 -16.55 15.43
C THR A 281 -10.86 -15.21 16.14
N GLN A 282 -11.29 -15.11 17.40
CA GLN A 282 -11.09 -13.88 18.21
C GLN A 282 -9.61 -13.53 18.42
N LEU A 283 -8.76 -14.52 18.59
CA LEU A 283 -7.32 -14.30 18.75
C LEU A 283 -6.69 -13.90 17.41
N LEU A 284 -7.16 -14.50 16.32
CA LEU A 284 -6.75 -14.16 14.97
C LEU A 284 -7.18 -12.74 14.60
N THR A 285 -8.41 -12.30 14.89
CA THR A 285 -8.83 -10.91 14.65
C THR A 285 -7.97 -9.93 15.44
N LYS A 286 -7.67 -10.22 16.71
CA LYS A 286 -6.77 -9.39 17.53
C LYS A 286 -5.34 -9.33 17.00
N LEU A 287 -4.87 -10.39 16.34
CA LEU A 287 -3.54 -10.42 15.70
C LEU A 287 -3.55 -9.77 14.31
N GLU A 288 -4.67 -9.87 13.59
CA GLU A 288 -4.91 -9.19 12.33
C GLU A 288 -5.01 -7.67 12.51
N ASP A 289 -5.48 -7.20 13.66
CA ASP A 289 -5.52 -5.78 14.01
C ASP A 289 -4.10 -5.27 14.33
N LEU A 290 -3.43 -4.62 13.36
CA LEU A 290 -2.11 -4.01 13.56
C LEU A 290 -2.17 -2.68 14.35
N GLY A 291 -3.37 -2.28 14.80
CA GLY A 291 -3.64 -1.00 15.47
C GLY A 291 -4.09 0.10 14.52
N ASN A 292 -4.61 1.20 15.07
CA ASN A 292 -5.14 2.36 14.32
C ASN A 292 -6.22 2.03 13.27
N GLY A 293 -6.98 0.95 13.46
CA GLY A 293 -8.01 0.51 12.52
C GLY A 293 -7.48 -0.14 11.24
N LEU A 294 -6.18 -0.50 11.19
CA LEU A 294 -5.58 -1.17 10.05
C LEU A 294 -5.51 -2.68 10.31
N ASN A 295 -6.22 -3.45 9.47
CA ASN A 295 -6.14 -4.91 9.48
C ASN A 295 -5.00 -5.39 8.56
N MET A 296 -4.42 -6.54 8.84
CA MET A 296 -3.45 -7.24 7.98
C MET A 296 -3.95 -7.43 6.55
N LYS A 297 -5.26 -7.61 6.37
CA LYS A 297 -5.89 -7.69 5.04
C LYS A 297 -5.76 -6.37 4.28
N ASP A 298 -6.01 -5.26 4.96
CA ASP A 298 -5.88 -3.91 4.38
C ASP A 298 -4.42 -3.61 4.03
N PHE A 299 -3.48 -4.02 4.90
CA PHE A 299 -2.06 -3.93 4.61
C PHE A 299 -1.67 -4.74 3.37
N SER A 300 -2.14 -5.99 3.26
CA SER A 300 -1.89 -6.83 2.10
C SER A 300 -2.51 -6.25 0.82
N HIS A 301 -3.69 -5.62 0.94
CA HIS A 301 -4.34 -4.95 -0.18
C HIS A 301 -3.54 -3.73 -0.64
N LEU A 302 -3.15 -2.86 0.30
CA LEU A 302 -2.34 -1.68 0.02
C LEU A 302 -0.96 -2.04 -0.53
N GLN A 303 -0.38 -3.15 -0.06
CA GLN A 303 0.88 -3.67 -0.60
C GLN A 303 0.70 -4.13 -2.05
N ALA A 304 -0.39 -4.84 -2.37
CA ALA A 304 -0.68 -5.24 -3.73
C ALA A 304 -0.95 -4.04 -4.65
N GLU A 305 -1.65 -3.02 -4.16
CA GLU A 305 -1.91 -1.77 -4.88
C GLU A 305 -0.61 -1.02 -5.17
N ASN A 306 0.26 -0.85 -4.17
CA ASN A 306 1.58 -0.24 -4.36
C ASN A 306 2.41 -0.99 -5.41
N GLN A 307 2.45 -2.33 -5.34
CA GLN A 307 3.15 -3.13 -6.36
C GLN A 307 2.54 -2.95 -7.77
N ALA A 308 1.22 -2.78 -7.87
CA ALA A 308 0.57 -2.51 -9.15
C ALA A 308 0.89 -1.10 -9.68
N LEU A 309 0.98 -0.10 -8.80
CA LEU A 309 1.39 1.26 -9.15
C LEU A 309 2.86 1.30 -9.58
N ASP A 310 3.75 0.61 -8.88
CA ASP A 310 5.17 0.49 -9.25
C ASP A 310 5.33 -0.08 -10.67
N LYS A 311 4.62 -1.17 -10.98
CA LYS A 311 4.61 -1.75 -12.34
C LYS A 311 4.12 -0.76 -13.39
N LYS A 312 3.06 0.01 -13.10
CA LYS A 312 2.58 1.06 -14.02
C LYS A 312 3.63 2.16 -14.22
N ILE A 313 4.35 2.55 -13.17
CA ILE A 313 5.44 3.53 -13.25
C ILE A 313 6.57 2.98 -14.13
N GLU A 314 6.97 1.72 -13.94
CA GLU A 314 7.98 1.05 -14.77
C GLU A 314 7.56 0.99 -16.24
N GLU A 315 6.31 0.64 -16.54
CA GLU A 315 5.76 0.64 -17.91
C GLU A 315 5.82 2.03 -18.55
N ARG A 316 5.36 3.07 -17.84
CA ARG A 316 5.39 4.46 -18.34
C ARG A 316 6.82 4.94 -18.55
N ASN A 317 7.75 4.61 -17.65
CA ASN A 317 9.16 4.92 -17.81
C ASN A 317 9.77 4.22 -19.03
N ALA A 318 9.41 2.96 -19.28
CA ALA A 318 9.85 2.23 -20.46
C ALA A 318 9.29 2.85 -21.76
N GLU A 319 8.02 3.29 -21.76
CA GLU A 319 7.40 4.00 -22.87
C GLU A 319 8.06 5.37 -23.12
N LEU A 320 8.32 6.15 -22.06
CA LEU A 320 9.03 7.42 -22.15
C LEU A 320 10.44 7.25 -22.73
N ASN A 321 11.18 6.23 -22.30
CA ASN A 321 12.50 5.94 -22.84
C ASN A 321 12.45 5.56 -24.33
N LYS A 322 11.43 4.78 -24.75
CA LYS A 322 11.22 4.48 -26.17
C LYS A 322 10.93 5.75 -26.98
N LEU A 323 10.10 6.64 -26.44
CA LEU A 323 9.78 7.91 -27.09
C LEU A 323 11.00 8.83 -27.18
N HIS A 324 11.79 8.92 -26.11
CA HIS A 324 13.03 9.68 -26.10
C HIS A 324 14.02 9.17 -27.15
N LEU A 325 14.20 7.84 -27.25
CA LEU A 325 15.04 7.22 -28.26
C LEU A 325 14.54 7.51 -29.69
N ARG A 326 13.23 7.49 -29.91
CA ARG A 326 12.62 7.85 -31.20
C ARG A 326 12.87 9.32 -31.53
N CYS A 327 12.59 10.23 -30.60
CA CYS A 327 12.83 11.66 -30.77
C CYS A 327 14.31 11.95 -31.09
N HIS A 328 15.24 11.30 -30.39
CA HIS A 328 16.67 11.42 -30.67
C HIS A 328 17.03 10.95 -32.08
N LYS A 329 16.49 9.81 -32.54
CA LYS A 329 16.67 9.34 -33.93
C LYS A 329 16.11 10.34 -34.93
N ASP A 330 14.90 10.85 -34.70
CA ASP A 330 14.25 11.82 -35.56
C ASP A 330 15.08 13.13 -35.63
N LEU A 331 15.64 13.59 -34.51
CA LEU A 331 16.57 14.72 -34.47
C LEU A 331 17.83 14.48 -35.30
N HIS A 332 18.45 13.29 -35.21
CA HIS A 332 19.61 12.93 -36.03
C HIS A 332 19.27 12.90 -37.51
N THR A 333 18.13 12.31 -37.89
CA THR A 333 17.70 12.31 -39.30
C THR A 333 17.44 13.73 -39.81
N LEU A 334 16.82 14.59 -38.99
CA LEU A 334 16.62 16.00 -39.32
C LEU A 334 17.95 16.75 -39.49
N ALA A 335 18.94 16.46 -38.65
CA ALA A 335 20.28 17.02 -38.78
C ALA A 335 20.94 16.62 -40.11
N HIS A 336 20.87 15.34 -40.48
CA HIS A 336 21.37 14.86 -41.79
C HIS A 336 20.63 15.52 -42.96
N TYR A 337 19.32 15.73 -42.87
CA TYR A 337 18.57 16.45 -43.91
C TYR A 337 19.00 17.91 -44.03
N LYS A 338 19.24 18.60 -42.90
CA LYS A 338 19.75 19.97 -42.90
C LYS A 338 21.15 20.07 -43.51
N GLU A 339 22.04 19.13 -43.18
CA GLU A 339 23.38 19.08 -43.76
C GLU A 339 23.33 18.82 -45.28
N LYS A 340 22.50 17.86 -45.72
CA LYS A 340 22.27 17.60 -47.14
C LYS A 340 21.69 18.83 -47.85
N GLN A 341 20.74 19.53 -47.24
CA GLN A 341 20.18 20.76 -47.77
C GLN A 341 21.26 21.82 -47.94
N GLN A 342 22.11 22.04 -46.92
CA GLN A 342 23.20 23.00 -46.97
C GLN A 342 24.18 22.68 -48.11
N MET A 343 24.56 21.40 -48.26
CA MET A 343 25.43 20.92 -49.34
C MET A 343 24.80 21.15 -50.74
N LEU A 344 23.50 20.94 -50.88
CA LEU A 344 22.79 21.22 -52.14
C LEU A 344 22.73 22.72 -52.42
N CYS A 345 22.44 23.55 -51.42
CA CYS A 345 22.45 25.00 -51.56
C CYS A 345 23.84 25.49 -51.99
N THR A 346 24.92 25.02 -51.37
CA THR A 346 26.28 25.38 -51.79
C THR A 346 26.57 24.95 -53.22
N ASN A 347 26.17 23.74 -53.62
CA ASN A 347 26.33 23.29 -55.00
C ASN A 347 25.56 24.15 -56.01
N ILE A 348 24.32 24.54 -55.68
CA ILE A 348 23.54 25.45 -56.52
C ILE A 348 24.25 26.78 -56.65
N THR A 349 24.74 27.37 -55.55
CA THR A 349 25.47 28.65 -55.61
C THR A 349 26.75 28.59 -56.44
N ILE A 350 27.46 27.46 -56.40
CA ILE A 350 28.64 27.23 -57.25
C ILE A 350 28.19 27.15 -58.71
N GLN A 351 27.18 26.34 -59.03
CA GLN A 351 26.68 26.19 -60.39
C GLN A 351 26.16 27.50 -60.98
N THR A 352 25.47 28.33 -60.19
CA THR A 352 25.03 29.67 -60.64
C THR A 352 26.23 30.56 -60.94
N SER A 353 27.27 30.56 -60.08
CA SER A 353 28.48 31.35 -60.35
C SER A 353 29.22 30.90 -61.62
N VAL A 354 29.26 29.59 -61.90
CA VAL A 354 29.83 29.05 -63.14
C VAL A 354 29.00 29.46 -64.35
N LEU A 355 27.66 29.41 -64.24
CA LEU A 355 26.76 29.84 -65.30
C LEU A 355 26.95 31.32 -65.61
N ASP A 356 27.06 32.17 -64.60
CA ASP A 356 27.27 33.61 -64.75
C ASP A 356 28.60 33.89 -65.47
N ALA A 357 29.69 33.22 -65.09
CA ALA A 357 30.97 33.33 -65.77
C ALA A 357 30.90 32.88 -67.25
N LEU A 358 30.15 31.82 -67.55
CA LEU A 358 29.93 31.36 -68.94
C LEU A 358 29.09 32.35 -69.75
N LEU A 359 28.08 32.97 -69.13
CA LEU A 359 27.27 34.02 -69.76
C LEU A 359 28.14 35.24 -70.08
N GLU A 360 28.96 35.70 -69.12
CA GLU A 360 29.89 36.81 -69.33
C GLU A 360 30.88 36.52 -70.47
N ASN A 361 31.48 35.32 -70.48
CA ASN A 361 32.34 34.88 -71.59
C ASN A 361 31.59 34.92 -72.94
N LYS A 362 30.36 34.41 -73.00
CA LYS A 362 29.53 34.48 -74.20
C LYS A 362 29.26 35.93 -74.64
N HIS A 363 29.03 36.84 -73.71
CA HIS A 363 28.87 38.27 -74.00
C HIS A 363 30.16 38.85 -74.59
N MET A 364 31.32 38.62 -73.97
CA MET A 364 32.62 39.07 -74.46
C MET A 364 32.93 38.54 -75.87
N LEU A 365 32.69 37.25 -76.12
CA LEU A 365 32.86 36.66 -77.45
C LEU A 365 31.92 37.29 -78.50
N ARG A 366 30.67 37.62 -78.12
CA ARG A 366 29.72 38.31 -79.00
C ARG A 366 30.18 39.72 -79.35
N GLU A 367 30.69 40.47 -78.38
CA GLU A 367 31.25 41.80 -78.61
C GLU A 367 32.47 41.75 -79.52
N HIS A 368 33.37 40.81 -79.27
CA HIS A 368 34.56 40.61 -80.11
C HIS A 368 34.18 40.27 -81.56
N LEU A 369 33.22 39.36 -81.75
CA LEU A 369 32.70 38.99 -83.06
C LEU A 369 32.04 40.18 -83.76
N TYR A 370 31.29 41.01 -83.02
CA TYR A 370 30.70 42.23 -83.56
C TYR A 370 31.78 43.23 -84.03
N ALA A 371 32.82 43.45 -83.23
CA ALA A 371 33.95 44.31 -83.60
C ALA A 371 34.66 43.82 -84.87
N LEU A 372 34.92 42.51 -84.98
CA LEU A 372 35.50 41.90 -86.18
C LEU A 372 34.59 42.05 -87.40
N LYS A 373 33.26 41.87 -87.25
CA LYS A 373 32.29 42.11 -88.33
C LYS A 373 32.32 43.57 -88.80
N LEU A 374 32.41 44.52 -87.88
CA LEU A 374 32.50 45.94 -88.21
C LEU A 374 33.79 46.26 -88.98
N GLN A 375 34.92 45.72 -88.54
CA GLN A 375 36.20 45.84 -89.25
C GLN A 375 36.13 45.23 -90.66
N ARG A 376 35.59 44.02 -90.80
CA ARG A 376 35.37 43.38 -92.10
C ARG A 376 34.49 44.24 -93.01
N ASN A 377 33.41 44.81 -92.48
CA ASN A 377 32.51 45.68 -93.24
C ASN A 377 33.21 46.98 -93.67
N ARG A 378 34.06 47.56 -92.82
CA ARG A 378 34.89 48.73 -93.14
C ARG A 378 35.88 48.42 -94.26
N ILE A 379 36.63 47.32 -94.15
CA ILE A 379 37.58 46.87 -95.18
C ILE A 379 36.84 46.59 -96.49
N SER A 380 35.71 45.88 -96.43
CA SER A 380 34.89 45.60 -97.62
C SER A 380 34.40 46.88 -98.30
N SER A 381 34.03 47.90 -97.51
CA SER A 381 33.64 49.21 -98.02
C SER A 381 34.81 49.97 -98.62
N GLN A 382 36.01 49.88 -98.02
CA GLN A 382 37.24 50.46 -98.56
C GLN A 382 37.65 49.79 -99.87
N ILE A 383 37.60 48.46 -99.95
CA ILE A 383 37.85 47.71 -101.19
C ILE A 383 36.88 48.17 -102.28
N LYS A 384 35.58 48.28 -101.99
CA LYS A 384 34.60 48.80 -102.96
C LYS A 384 34.91 50.23 -103.42
N LYS A 385 35.33 51.11 -102.50
CA LYS A 385 35.71 52.49 -102.83
C LYS A 385 36.97 52.52 -103.71
N LEU A 386 38.02 51.79 -103.33
CA LEU A 386 39.24 51.68 -104.11
C LEU A 386 38.97 51.07 -105.49
N SER A 387 38.13 50.04 -105.56
CA SER A 387 37.67 49.44 -106.82
C SER A 387 36.96 50.46 -107.71
N SER A 388 36.06 51.28 -107.13
CA SER A 388 35.40 52.37 -107.86
C SER A 388 36.36 53.48 -108.32
N GLN A 389 37.38 53.81 -107.52
CA GLN A 389 38.38 54.84 -107.86
C GLN A 389 39.41 54.33 -108.89
N GLY A 390 39.79 53.06 -108.80
CA GLY A 390 40.72 52.40 -109.72
C GLY A 390 40.11 52.13 -111.09
N GLY A 391 38.77 52.11 -111.21
CA GLY A 391 38.07 52.00 -112.49
C GLY A 391 38.53 50.79 -113.31
N LEU A 392 39.09 51.03 -114.49
CA LEU A 392 39.62 49.98 -115.36
C LEU A 392 40.89 49.31 -114.79
N LEU A 393 41.71 50.05 -114.03
CA LEU A 393 42.96 49.56 -113.46
C LEU A 393 42.75 48.46 -112.40
N ASP A 394 41.62 48.51 -111.67
CA ASP A 394 41.24 47.47 -110.69
C ASP A 394 40.73 46.18 -111.37
N LYS A 395 40.49 46.21 -112.68
CA LYS A 395 40.02 45.09 -113.49
C LYS A 395 41.06 44.76 -114.56
N PRO A 396 42.19 44.11 -114.19
CA PRO A 396 43.31 43.88 -115.11
C PRO A 396 42.92 43.07 -116.35
N ALA A 397 41.94 42.17 -116.24
CA ALA A 397 41.40 41.43 -117.39
C ALA A 397 40.76 42.37 -118.43
N LEU A 398 39.96 43.35 -117.98
CA LEU A 398 39.29 44.30 -118.88
C LEU A 398 40.27 45.32 -119.48
N MET A 399 41.33 45.67 -118.73
CA MET A 399 42.42 46.51 -119.24
C MET A 399 43.17 45.82 -120.40
N PHE A 400 43.50 44.53 -120.23
CA PHE A 400 44.13 43.72 -121.27
C PHE A 400 43.27 43.60 -122.54
N ASP A 401 41.96 43.41 -122.38
CA ASP A 401 41.03 43.42 -123.51
C ASP A 401 40.97 44.78 -124.21
N TYR A 402 40.99 45.89 -123.46
CA TYR A 402 41.02 47.24 -124.05
C TYR A 402 42.27 47.45 -124.91
N ASP A 403 43.45 47.11 -124.40
CA ASP A 403 44.71 47.22 -125.16
C ASP A 403 44.64 46.41 -126.46
N HIS A 404 44.13 45.17 -126.40
CA HIS A 404 43.88 44.35 -127.58
C HIS A 404 42.90 45.00 -128.57
N THR A 405 41.82 45.61 -128.11
CA THR A 405 40.88 46.31 -129.00
C THR A 405 41.48 47.55 -129.65
N VAL A 406 42.32 48.29 -128.92
CA VAL A 406 43.04 49.46 -129.44
C VAL A 406 44.01 49.03 -130.53
N ASP A 407 44.77 47.96 -130.30
CA ASP A 407 45.68 47.41 -131.30
C ASP A 407 44.92 46.92 -132.54
N ARG A 408 43.82 46.20 -132.37
CA ARG A 408 42.96 45.80 -133.48
C ARG A 408 42.37 46.99 -134.25
N CYS A 409 42.02 48.08 -133.57
CA CYS A 409 41.55 49.31 -134.22
C CYS A 409 42.67 50.01 -135.00
N ARG A 410 43.91 49.97 -134.52
CA ARG A 410 45.08 50.48 -135.24
C ARG A 410 45.32 49.68 -136.52
N GLU A 411 45.30 48.35 -136.43
CA GLU A 411 45.41 47.46 -137.60
C GLU A 411 44.31 47.78 -138.64
N GLN A 412 43.06 47.95 -138.21
CA GLN A 412 41.96 48.30 -139.09
C GLN A 412 42.14 49.69 -139.73
N ARG A 413 42.64 50.69 -139.01
CA ARG A 413 42.94 52.01 -139.58
C ARG A 413 44.04 51.94 -140.64
N GLU A 414 45.06 51.12 -140.44
CA GLU A 414 46.09 50.89 -141.45
C GLU A 414 45.52 50.23 -142.71
N ILE A 415 44.61 49.26 -142.57
CA ILE A 415 43.89 48.66 -143.70
C ILE A 415 43.06 49.72 -144.44
N VAL A 416 42.32 50.56 -143.73
CA VAL A 416 41.52 51.65 -144.34
C VAL A 416 42.42 52.64 -145.07
N ASN A 417 43.58 53.00 -144.52
CA ASN A 417 44.54 53.88 -145.19
C ASN A 417 45.12 53.25 -146.46
N ARG A 418 45.44 51.94 -146.43
CA ARG A 418 45.84 51.19 -147.63
C ARG A 418 44.73 51.20 -148.69
N LEU A 419 43.47 50.97 -148.29
CA LEU A 419 42.33 51.04 -149.20
C LEU A 419 42.14 52.44 -149.79
N ARG A 420 42.29 53.50 -149.01
CA ARG A 420 42.29 54.89 -149.51
C ARG A 420 43.42 55.14 -150.51
N GLN A 421 44.61 54.62 -150.26
CA GLN A 421 45.73 54.69 -151.22
C GLN A 421 45.40 53.95 -152.52
N THR A 422 44.81 52.75 -152.45
CA THR A 422 44.38 52.02 -153.65
C THR A 422 43.26 52.74 -154.40
N MET A 423 42.32 53.37 -153.69
CA MET A 423 41.26 54.18 -154.28
C MET A 423 41.86 55.39 -155.01
N HIS A 424 42.81 56.10 -154.40
CA HIS A 424 43.52 57.20 -155.06
C HIS A 424 44.32 56.74 -156.30
N LEU A 425 44.90 55.54 -156.29
CA LEU A 425 45.58 54.96 -157.46
C LEU A 425 44.59 54.60 -158.57
N ILE A 426 43.43 54.05 -158.23
CA ILE A 426 42.36 53.77 -159.19
C ILE A 426 41.78 55.08 -159.75
N GLN A 427 41.61 56.11 -158.92
CA GLN A 427 41.18 57.44 -159.35
C GLN A 427 42.16 58.02 -160.38
N ARG A 428 43.48 57.91 -160.14
CA ARG A 428 44.51 58.30 -161.11
C ARG A 428 44.43 57.51 -162.42
N LYS A 429 44.17 56.21 -162.36
CA LYS A 429 43.95 55.38 -163.56
C LYS A 429 42.68 55.77 -164.33
N ILE A 430 41.62 56.16 -163.61
CA ILE A 430 40.39 56.68 -164.24
C ILE A 430 40.67 58.02 -164.92
N ASP A 431 41.42 58.92 -164.27
CA ASP A 431 41.83 60.20 -164.85
C ASP A 431 42.74 60.02 -166.09
N GLU A 432 43.56 58.96 -166.13
CA GLU A 432 44.35 58.57 -167.31
C GLU A 432 43.47 58.04 -168.45
N ILE A 433 42.42 57.26 -168.15
CA ILE A 433 41.45 56.76 -169.14
C ILE A 433 40.58 57.90 -169.70
N VAL A 434 40.19 58.87 -168.87
CA VAL A 434 39.41 60.05 -169.28
C VAL A 434 40.22 60.93 -170.25
N LYS A 435 41.54 61.01 -170.11
CA LYS A 435 42.43 61.71 -171.05
C LYS A 435 42.64 60.95 -172.38
N HIS A 436 42.49 59.62 -172.39
CA HIS A 436 42.51 58.83 -173.62
C HIS A 436 41.17 58.87 -174.39
N CYS A 437 40.02 58.98 -173.70
CA CYS A 437 38.71 59.12 -174.35
C CYS A 437 38.45 60.51 -174.98
N SER A 438 39.21 61.55 -174.61
CA SER A 438 39.10 62.89 -175.22
C SER A 438 39.74 63.02 -176.62
N HIS A 439 40.34 61.95 -177.17
CA HIS A 439 40.97 61.99 -178.50
C HIS A 439 40.24 61.22 -179.62
N ASP A 440 39.13 60.50 -179.35
CA ASP A 440 38.51 59.57 -180.32
C ASP A 440 37.03 59.78 -180.70
N ILE A 441 36.38 60.92 -180.37
CA ILE A 441 35.06 61.24 -180.97
C ILE A 441 35.04 62.67 -181.48
N LEU A 442 35.56 62.80 -182.71
CA LEU A 442 35.48 63.95 -183.61
C LEU A 442 34.73 63.58 -184.91
N PHE A 443 33.74 62.69 -184.87
CA PHE A 443 32.77 62.53 -185.96
C PHE A 443 31.40 62.07 -185.42
N ASN A 444 30.37 62.88 -185.78
CA ASN A 444 28.93 62.86 -185.48
C ASN A 444 28.47 63.41 -184.13
#